data_AF-A0A1M7DW16-F1
#
_entry.id   AF-A0A1M7DW16-F1
#
_cell.length_a   1.000
_cell.length_b   1.000
_cell.length_c   1.000
_cell.angle_alpha   90.00
_cell.angle_beta   90.00
_cell.angle_gamma   90.00
#
_symmetry.space_group_name_H-M   'P 1'
#
loop_
_entity.id
_entity.type
_entity.pdbx_description
1 polymer ?
#
loop_
_entity_poly.entity_id
_entity_poly.type
_entity_poly.pdbx_seq_one_letter_code
_entity_poly.pdbx_strand_id
1 'polypeptide(L)' 'MKTQPVLQSTLTCPHCGHQATETMPTDACQFFYECTGCGELLRPQAGDCCVFCSYGSMPCPPIQQQRSCCQ' A
#
# COMPACT_ATOMS: atom_id res chain seq x y z
N MET A 1 -14.20 8.44 19.04
CA MET A 1 -13.88 9.20 17.81
C MET A 1 -13.29 8.21 16.81
N LYS A 2 -13.93 7.99 15.67
CA LYS A 2 -13.42 7.04 14.66
C LYS A 2 -12.30 7.74 13.89
N THR A 3 -11.06 7.38 14.17
CA THR A 3 -9.89 7.84 13.42
C THR A 3 -10.07 7.45 11.97
N GLN A 4 -10.24 8.43 11.07
CA GLN A 4 -10.33 8.15 9.64
C GLN A 4 -8.97 7.61 9.17
N PRO A 5 -8.94 6.47 8.47
CA PRO A 5 -7.70 5.97 7.90
C PRO A 5 -7.17 6.97 6.86
N VAL A 6 -5.87 7.22 6.88
CA VAL A 6 -5.19 7.97 5.82
C VAL A 6 -5.21 7.09 4.58
N LEU A 7 -5.91 7.55 3.54
CA LEU A 7 -6.02 6.81 2.28
C LEU A 7 -4.90 7.14 1.30
N GLN A 8 -4.26 8.31 1.41
CA GLN A 8 -3.08 8.60 0.61
C GLN A 8 -1.85 7.88 1.16
N SER A 9 -1.20 7.08 0.31
CA SER A 9 0.10 6.50 0.61
C SER A 9 1.00 6.63 -0.60
N THR A 10 2.24 7.05 -0.38
CA THR A 10 3.23 7.20 -1.44
C THR A 10 3.99 5.89 -1.58
N LEU A 11 3.72 5.17 -2.66
CA LEU A 11 4.42 3.94 -3.02
C LEU A 11 5.76 4.31 -3.65
N THR A 12 6.84 3.79 -3.06
CA THR A 12 8.19 3.95 -3.58
C THR A 12 8.64 2.66 -4.23
N CYS A 13 8.90 2.69 -5.54
CA CYS A 13 9.38 1.53 -6.26
C CYS A 13 10.86 1.25 -5.92
N PRO A 14 11.20 0.06 -5.40
CA PRO A 14 12.59 -0.28 -5.05
C PRO A 14 13.47 -0.52 -6.29
N HIS A 15 12.88 -0.73 -7.47
CA HIS A 15 13.62 -1.00 -8.70
C HIS A 15 14.14 0.27 -9.38
N CYS A 16 13.33 1.33 -9.42
CA CYS A 16 13.65 2.57 -10.14
C CYS A 16 13.66 3.82 -9.24
N GLY A 17 13.23 3.71 -7.98
CA GLY A 17 13.11 4.85 -7.06
C GLY A 17 11.90 5.76 -7.34
N HIS A 18 11.02 5.39 -8.28
CA HIS A 18 9.83 6.17 -8.59
C HIS A 18 8.87 6.20 -7.41
N GLN A 19 8.37 7.39 -7.08
CA GLN A 19 7.40 7.61 -6.02
C GLN A 19 6.06 8.00 -6.64
N ALA A 20 5.04 7.18 -6.38
CA ALA A 20 3.68 7.43 -6.84
C ALA A 20 2.76 7.56 -5.62
N THR A 21 2.00 8.64 -5.58
CA THR A 21 1.04 8.85 -4.49
C THR A 21 -0.30 8.29 -4.92
N GLU A 22 -0.64 7.14 -4.34
CA GLU A 22 -1.85 6.41 -4.65
C GLU A 22 -2.86 6.52 -3.51
N THR A 23 -4.14 6.46 -3.87
CA THR A 23 -5.21 6.43 -2.87
C THR A 23 -5.57 4.97 -2.59
N MET A 24 -5.24 4.50 -1.39
CA MET A 24 -5.58 3.19 -0.88
C MET A 24 -7.10 3.01 -0.88
N PRO A 25 -7.61 1.98 -1.59
CA PRO A 25 -9.02 1.66 -1.52
C PRO A 25 -9.37 1.17 -0.10
N THR A 26 -10.49 1.64 0.44
CA THR A 26 -11.01 1.16 1.74
C THR A 26 -11.68 -0.20 1.63
N ASP A 27 -12.05 -0.61 0.41
CA ASP A 27 -12.88 -1.77 0.13
C ASP A 27 -12.07 -2.98 -0.38
N ALA A 28 -10.77 -2.81 -0.66
CA ALA A 28 -9.94 -3.88 -1.23
C ALA A 28 -8.47 -3.81 -0.81
N CYS A 29 -7.81 -4.97 -0.68
CA CYS A 29 -6.36 -5.06 -0.51
C CYS A 29 -5.64 -4.97 -1.87
N GLN A 30 -4.75 -4.00 -2.02
CA GLN A 30 -3.92 -3.82 -3.22
C GLN A 30 -2.67 -4.73 -3.15
N PHE A 31 -2.78 -5.94 -3.67
CA PHE A 31 -1.71 -6.94 -3.65
C PHE A 31 -0.68 -6.77 -4.77
N PHE A 32 -1.03 -6.11 -5.86
CA PHE A 32 -0.18 -5.97 -7.03
C PHE A 32 -0.18 -4.52 -7.48
N TYR A 33 0.98 -3.88 -7.40
CA TYR A 33 1.13 -2.51 -7.85
C TYR A 33 2.04 -2.47 -9.06
N GLU A 34 1.49 -2.03 -10.19
CA GLU A 34 2.30 -1.74 -11.36
C GLU A 34 2.96 -0.37 -11.20
N CYS A 35 4.28 -0.34 -11.21
CA CYS A 35 5.01 0.91 -11.10
C CYS A 35 4.80 1.75 -12.36
N THR A 36 4.20 2.93 -12.22
CA THR A 36 4.01 3.90 -13.32
C THR A 36 5.31 4.41 -13.95
N GLY A 37 6.44 4.31 -13.24
CA GLY A 37 7.76 4.75 -13.72
C GLY A 37 8.48 3.72 -14.60
N CYS A 38 8.43 2.44 -14.24
CA CYS A 38 9.18 1.38 -14.95
C CYS A 38 8.30 0.23 -15.49
N GLY A 39 7.01 0.19 -15.15
CA GLY A 39 6.09 -0.90 -15.49
C GLY A 39 6.29 -2.17 -14.67
N GLU A 40 7.18 -2.17 -13.68
CA GLU A 40 7.46 -3.36 -12.87
C GLU A 40 6.29 -3.66 -11.94
N LEU A 41 5.91 -4.94 -11.84
CA LEU A 41 4.76 -5.38 -11.07
C LEU A 41 5.19 -5.78 -9.65
N LEU A 42 5.09 -4.82 -8.73
CA LEU A 42 5.47 -4.97 -7.33
C LEU A 42 4.47 -5.85 -6.58
N ARG A 43 5.01 -6.70 -5.69
CA ARG A 43 4.26 -7.61 -4.82
C ARG A 43 4.67 -7.38 -3.36
N PRO A 44 3.75 -7.52 -2.39
CA PRO A 44 4.10 -7.39 -0.98
C PRO A 44 5.19 -8.38 -0.58
N GLN A 45 6.03 -7.95 0.35
CA GLN A 45 7.04 -8.80 0.98
C GLN A 45 6.38 -9.84 1.88
N ALA A 46 7.09 -10.94 2.13
CA ALA A 46 6.62 -12.00 3.01
C ALA A 46 6.42 -11.45 4.44
N GLY A 47 5.17 -11.42 4.89
CA GLY A 47 4.77 -10.87 6.19
C GLY A 47 3.91 -9.60 6.10
N ASP A 48 3.81 -8.97 4.92
CA ASP A 48 2.98 -7.78 4.71
C ASP A 48 1.63 -8.08 4.07
N CYS A 49 0.62 -7.28 4.44
CA CYS A 49 -0.76 -7.40 3.96
C CYS A 49 -0.93 -7.02 2.46
N CYS A 50 -0.15 -6.06 1.97
CA CYS A 50 -0.34 -5.43 0.67
C CYS A 50 0.88 -4.59 0.28
N VAL A 51 0.94 -4.14 -0.98
CA VAL A 51 2.06 -3.33 -1.51
C VAL A 51 2.30 -2.04 -0.73
N PHE A 52 1.26 -1.47 -0.12
CA PHE A 52 1.37 -0.27 0.70
C PHE A 52 2.07 -0.50 2.04
N CYS A 53 1.98 -1.69 2.62
CA CYS A 53 2.75 -1.99 3.84
C CYS A 53 4.22 -2.26 3.54
N SER A 54 4.51 -2.85 2.38
CA SER A 54 5.89 -3.13 2.00
C SER A 54 6.64 -1.94 1.42
N TYR A 55 5.96 -1.10 0.62
CA TYR A 55 6.58 -0.05 -0.18
C TYR A 55 5.93 1.34 0.00
N GLY A 56 4.81 1.41 0.72
CA GLY A 56 4.10 2.65 0.97
C GLY A 56 4.68 3.42 2.15
N SER A 57 4.51 4.74 2.13
CA SER A 57 4.85 5.60 3.26
C SER A 57 3.90 5.41 4.45
N MET A 58 2.65 5.04 4.19
CA MET A 58 1.61 4.77 5.18
C MET A 58 1.07 3.35 5.03
N PRO A 59 0.86 2.62 6.14
CA PRO A 59 0.39 1.23 6.13
C PRO A 59 -1.08 1.12 5.70
N CYS A 60 -1.53 -0.10 5.36
CA CYS A 60 -2.89 -0.38 4.89
C CYS A 60 -3.98 0.12 5.88
N PRO A 61 -5.13 0.62 5.39
CA PRO A 61 -6.21 1.14 6.24
C PRO A 61 -6.66 0.21 7.37
N PRO A 62 -6.69 -1.13 7.20
CA PRO A 62 -7.00 -2.05 8.28
C PRO A 62 -5.96 -1.98 9.41
N ILE A 63 -4.66 -1.93 9.09
CA ILE A 63 -3.59 -1.82 10.10
C ILE A 63 -3.67 -0.47 10.84
N GLN A 64 -3.94 0.63 10.13
CA GLN A 64 -4.15 1.95 10.77
C GLN A 64 -5.33 1.94 11.75
N GLN A 65 -6.37 1.14 11.45
CA GLN A 65 -7.54 0.96 12.30
C GLN A 65 -7.38 -0.17 13.33
N GLN A 66 -6.19 -0.76 13.47
CA GLN A 66 -5.91 -1.92 14.33
C GLN A 66 -6.84 -3.12 14.04
N ARG A 67 -7.21 -3.29 12.78
CA ARG A 67 -7.99 -4.43 12.28
C ARG A 67 -7.08 -5.40 11.54
N SER A 68 -7.44 -6.68 11.57
CA SER A 68 -6.81 -7.71 10.74
C SER A 68 -6.93 -7.31 9.27
N CYS A 69 -5.82 -7.32 8.53
CA CYS A 69 -5.83 -7.00 7.10
C CYS A 69 -5.95 -8.27 6.26
N CYS A 70 -6.85 -8.22 5.26
CA CYS A 70 -7.18 -9.29 4.32
C CYS A 70 -7.55 -10.61 5.03
N GLN A 71 -8.85 -10.82 5.25
CA GLN A 71 -9.44 -12.07 5.73
C GLN A 71 -10.14 -12.79 4.58
#